data_AF-A0A3P7DUL5-F1
#
_entry.id   AF-A0A3P7DUL5-F1
#
_cell.length_a   1.000
_cell.length_b   1.000
_cell.length_c   1.000
_cell.angle_alpha   90.00
_cell.angle_beta   90.00
_cell.angle_gamma   90.00
#
_symmetry.space_group_name_H-M   'P 1'
#
loop_
_entity.id
_entity.type
_entity.pdbx_description
1 polymer ?
#
loop_
_entity_poly.entity_id
_entity_poly.type
_entity_poly.pdbx_seq_one_letter_code
_entity_poly.pdbx_strand_id
1 'polypeptide(L)'
;MQEYERAGLVILRHWPKWPILSDKNPNGLVLSRGIEESHVNCLFFAKPWAEMVAFTDLDDILIPTQPLKVYSTANIDILQNLANEHPQAGSFLFEHRDVRMVLPKDEPMSQLDNFNFNFLINANKKKKCTVWRMKTRVIVNASRVDTINMHESGINRLGYVQVRIPCHRAHFYHMRHSFREQTTGQSIDMNNLVRLLNRNFQKRLKTTLRFIAKQRMNSSLTETLDDFDKCVIEINKEHFKLKVSRCMTPHVCYLKLKSEVKCVASVGNYEFAYASGDFILRLMSARFTDSDQNCDAPISKIVKGNYFYAP
;
A
#
# COMPACT_ATOMS: atom_id res chain seq x y z
N MET A 1 17.07 1.87 -0.75
CA MET A 1 16.45 1.77 0.59
C MET A 1 17.43 2.12 1.70
N GLN A 2 18.58 1.45 1.83
CA GLN A 2 19.58 1.77 2.86
C GLN A 2 20.07 3.23 2.84
N GLU A 3 20.23 3.84 1.65
CA GLU A 3 20.59 5.26 1.55
C GLU A 3 19.49 6.18 2.13
N TYR A 4 18.22 5.86 1.87
CA TYR A 4 17.09 6.60 2.44
C TYR A 4 17.02 6.42 3.97
N GLU A 5 17.36 5.24 4.48
CA GLU A 5 17.45 5.01 5.93
C GLU A 5 18.57 5.85 6.56
N ARG A 6 19.75 5.89 5.95
CA ARG A 6 20.87 6.76 6.39
C ARG A 6 20.50 8.24 6.36
N ALA A 7 19.66 8.65 5.42
CA ALA A 7 19.16 10.02 5.33
C ALA A 7 18.03 10.33 6.35
N GLY A 8 17.61 9.36 7.17
CA GLY A 8 16.50 9.51 8.11
C GLY A 8 15.14 9.64 7.44
N LEU A 9 15.02 9.23 6.18
CA LEU A 9 13.79 9.36 5.39
C LEU A 9 12.89 8.13 5.51
N VAL A 10 13.46 6.96 5.83
CA VAL A 10 12.73 5.71 6.02
C VAL A 10 13.31 4.93 7.20
N ILE A 11 12.52 4.04 7.80
CA ILE A 11 12.98 3.06 8.80
C ILE A 11 12.86 1.69 8.14
N LEU A 12 13.96 0.92 8.05
CA LEU A 12 13.89 -0.45 7.54
C LEU A 12 13.62 -1.41 8.71
N ARG A 13 12.53 -2.17 8.60
CA ARG A 13 12.22 -3.25 9.54
C ARG A 13 12.50 -4.59 8.88
N HIS A 14 13.21 -5.44 9.60
CA HIS A 14 13.52 -6.80 9.20
C HIS A 14 12.29 -7.69 9.40
N TRP A 15 11.79 -8.28 8.32
CA TRP A 15 10.72 -9.27 8.38
C TRP A 15 11.26 -10.66 7.97
N PRO A 16 11.40 -11.61 8.90
CA PRO A 16 11.92 -12.94 8.58
C PRO A 16 10.88 -13.80 7.83
N LYS A 17 11.37 -14.79 7.07
CA LYS A 17 10.59 -16.00 6.77
C LYS A 17 10.66 -16.92 8.00
N TRP A 18 9.49 -17.26 8.52
CA TRP A 18 9.33 -18.21 9.62
C TRP A 18 9.57 -19.64 9.10
N PRO A 19 9.96 -20.60 9.94
CA PRO A 19 9.93 -22.02 9.57
C PRO A 19 8.55 -22.45 9.05
N ILE A 20 8.49 -23.46 8.19
CA ILE A 20 7.23 -24.08 7.77
C ILE A 20 6.91 -25.19 8.77
N LEU A 21 5.68 -25.18 9.28
CA LEU A 21 5.26 -26.04 10.38
C LEU A 21 4.56 -27.24 9.78
N SER A 22 4.46 -28.33 10.52
CA SER A 22 3.92 -29.60 10.01
C SER A 22 2.48 -29.49 9.50
N ASP A 23 1.68 -28.57 10.06
CA ASP A 23 0.26 -28.38 9.72
C ASP A 23 -0.05 -27.01 9.08
N LYS A 24 0.84 -26.02 9.23
CA LYS A 24 0.60 -24.64 8.79
C LYS A 24 1.86 -24.00 8.25
N ASN A 25 1.72 -23.30 7.11
CA ASN A 25 2.76 -22.41 6.61
C ASN A 25 2.46 -20.97 7.08
N PRO A 26 3.07 -20.46 8.17
CA PRO A 26 2.85 -19.11 8.65
C PRO A 26 3.26 -18.05 7.62
N ASN A 27 4.11 -18.42 6.65
CA ASN A 27 4.56 -17.54 5.58
C ASN A 27 3.55 -17.33 4.45
N GLY A 28 2.54 -18.19 4.33
CA GLY A 28 1.47 -18.02 3.34
C GLY A 28 0.67 -16.72 3.55
N LEU A 29 0.77 -16.12 4.75
CA LEU A 29 0.13 -14.87 5.14
C LEU A 29 1.14 -13.79 5.56
N VAL A 30 2.44 -13.96 5.29
CA VAL A 30 3.47 -12.99 5.71
C VAL A 30 3.19 -11.58 5.17
N LEU A 31 2.62 -11.47 3.98
CA LEU A 31 2.21 -10.18 3.42
C LEU A 31 1.06 -9.55 4.20
N SER A 32 0.01 -10.31 4.53
CA SER A 32 -1.12 -9.78 5.29
C SER A 32 -0.70 -9.45 6.72
N ARG A 33 0.10 -10.31 7.37
CA ARG A 33 0.69 -10.04 8.69
C ARG A 33 1.60 -8.81 8.64
N GLY A 34 2.44 -8.70 7.63
CA GLY A 34 3.33 -7.56 7.40
C GLY A 34 2.55 -6.25 7.29
N ILE A 35 1.48 -6.24 6.50
CA ILE A 35 0.62 -5.06 6.32
C ILE A 35 -0.16 -4.74 7.59
N GLU A 36 -0.82 -5.73 8.21
CA GLU A 36 -1.62 -5.55 9.43
C GLU A 36 -0.76 -5.10 10.60
N GLU A 37 0.39 -5.74 10.83
CA GLU A 37 1.33 -5.33 11.88
C GLU A 37 1.89 -3.93 11.59
N SER A 38 2.19 -3.61 10.32
CA SER A 38 2.62 -2.26 9.93
C SER A 38 1.54 -1.21 10.21
N HIS A 39 0.26 -1.52 9.95
CA HIS A 39 -0.86 -0.63 10.25
C HIS A 39 -0.99 -0.40 11.76
N VAL A 40 -0.97 -1.47 12.56
CA VAL A 40 -1.08 -1.37 14.02
C VAL A 40 0.10 -0.60 14.60
N ASN A 41 1.34 -0.90 14.16
CA ASN A 41 2.53 -0.18 14.58
C ASN A 41 2.47 1.32 14.21
N CYS A 42 2.02 1.64 12.99
CA CYS A 42 1.83 3.02 12.54
C CYS A 42 0.78 3.75 13.40
N LEU A 43 -0.34 3.09 13.71
CA LEU A 43 -1.36 3.64 14.62
C LEU A 43 -0.75 3.98 15.97
N PHE A 44 -0.07 3.03 16.63
CA PHE A 44 0.52 3.26 17.95
C PHE A 44 1.60 4.36 17.93
N PHE A 45 2.38 4.45 16.86
CA PHE A 45 3.36 5.52 16.68
C PHE A 45 2.70 6.90 16.52
N ALA A 46 1.59 6.99 15.78
CA ALA A 46 0.91 8.25 15.51
C ALA A 46 -0.03 8.71 16.64
N LYS A 47 -0.58 7.77 17.41
CA LYS A 47 -1.57 7.99 18.47
C LYS A 47 -1.23 9.11 19.47
N PRO A 48 0.04 9.35 19.87
CA PRO A 48 0.38 10.42 20.81
C PRO A 48 0.24 11.84 20.25
N TRP A 49 0.22 12.03 18.92
CA TRP A 49 0.32 13.36 18.30
C TRP A 49 -0.62 13.60 17.11
N ALA A 50 -1.29 12.57 16.59
CA ALA A 50 -2.27 12.69 15.52
C ALA A 50 -3.70 12.47 16.03
N GLU A 51 -4.62 13.37 15.67
CA GLU A 51 -6.05 13.16 15.92
C GLU A 51 -6.64 12.11 14.99
N MET A 52 -6.32 12.22 13.69
CA MET A 52 -6.75 11.30 12.64
C MET A 52 -5.55 10.64 11.96
N VAL A 53 -5.65 9.33 11.68
CA VAL A 53 -4.63 8.56 10.99
C VAL A 53 -5.26 7.87 9.78
N ALA A 54 -4.74 8.16 8.59
CA ALA A 54 -5.21 7.59 7.33
C ALA A 54 -4.29 6.47 6.85
N PHE A 55 -4.87 5.30 6.56
CA PHE A 55 -4.17 4.14 6.02
C PHE A 55 -4.47 4.05 4.53
N THR A 56 -3.52 4.44 3.70
CA THR A 56 -3.67 4.59 2.25
C THR A 56 -2.45 4.05 1.51
N ASP A 57 -2.65 3.46 0.34
CA ASP A 57 -1.55 3.09 -0.54
C ASP A 57 -1.08 4.34 -1.32
N LEU A 58 0.12 4.27 -1.92
CA LEU A 58 0.70 5.40 -2.68
C LEU A 58 -0.11 5.79 -3.92
N ASP A 59 -0.86 4.83 -4.47
CA ASP A 59 -1.70 5.01 -5.65
C ASP A 59 -3.16 5.37 -5.30
N ASP A 60 -3.45 5.62 -4.02
CA ASP A 60 -4.76 6.06 -3.57
C ASP A 60 -4.75 7.52 -3.15
N ILE A 61 -5.79 8.25 -3.55
CA ILE A 61 -5.96 9.65 -3.18
C ILE A 61 -7.39 9.97 -2.75
N LEU A 62 -7.53 10.60 -1.59
CA LEU A 62 -8.79 11.17 -1.12
C LEU A 62 -8.92 12.60 -1.64
N ILE A 63 -9.83 12.82 -2.59
CA ILE A 63 -10.21 14.13 -3.13
C ILE A 63 -11.73 14.19 -3.28
N PRO A 64 -12.33 15.37 -3.53
CA PRO A 64 -13.77 15.46 -3.75
C PRO A 64 -14.26 14.51 -4.85
N THR A 65 -15.51 14.05 -4.70
CA THR A 65 -16.17 13.15 -5.68
C THR A 65 -16.28 13.74 -7.09
N GLN A 66 -16.13 15.06 -7.20
CA GLN A 66 -15.90 15.82 -8.42
C GLN A 66 -14.49 16.43 -8.37
N PRO A 67 -13.50 15.88 -9.08
CA PRO A 67 -12.11 16.36 -8.98
C PRO A 67 -11.91 17.83 -9.42
N LEU A 68 -12.84 18.39 -10.21
CA LEU A 68 -12.90 19.83 -10.47
C LEU A 68 -13.04 20.69 -9.20
N LYS A 69 -13.53 20.15 -8.09
CA LYS A 69 -13.68 20.89 -6.82
C LYS A 69 -12.46 20.78 -5.91
N VAL A 70 -11.37 20.15 -6.36
CA VAL A 70 -10.17 19.95 -5.53
C VAL A 70 -9.44 21.27 -5.24
N TYR A 71 -9.01 21.42 -4.00
CA TYR A 71 -8.12 22.47 -3.49
C TYR A 71 -7.17 21.85 -2.44
N SER A 72 -6.19 22.61 -1.97
CA SER A 72 -5.05 22.09 -1.19
C SER A 72 -5.40 21.34 0.10
N THR A 73 -6.54 21.65 0.74
CA THR A 73 -6.98 21.03 2.01
C THR A 73 -8.28 20.26 1.87
N ALA A 74 -8.74 19.98 0.64
CA ALA A 74 -10.06 19.39 0.42
C ALA A 74 -10.26 18.04 1.11
N ASN A 75 -9.19 17.27 1.30
CA ASN A 75 -9.20 16.03 2.06
C ASN A 75 -9.47 16.27 3.57
N ILE A 76 -8.87 17.32 4.16
CA ILE A 76 -9.10 17.69 5.56
C ILE A 76 -10.55 18.08 5.77
N ASP A 77 -11.09 18.94 4.89
CA ASP A 77 -12.48 19.39 4.95
C ASP A 77 -13.47 18.22 4.80
N ILE A 78 -13.19 17.25 3.92
CA ILE A 78 -13.99 16.01 3.83
C ILE A 78 -14.00 15.27 5.18
N LEU A 79 -12.83 15.09 5.80
CA LEU A 79 -12.72 14.35 7.06
C LEU A 79 -13.35 15.08 8.23
N GLN A 80 -13.18 16.40 8.32
CA GLN A 80 -13.81 17.22 9.34
C GLN A 80 -15.34 17.20 9.22
N ASN A 81 -15.88 17.31 8.00
CA ASN A 81 -17.31 17.21 7.78
C ASN A 81 -17.86 15.85 8.22
N LEU A 82 -17.18 14.76 7.87
CA LEU A 82 -17.57 13.40 8.30
C LEU A 82 -17.47 13.22 9.82
N ALA A 83 -16.43 13.78 10.46
CA ALA A 83 -16.27 13.74 11.91
C ALA A 83 -17.37 14.52 12.64
N ASN A 84 -17.78 15.67 12.09
CA ASN A 84 -18.88 16.47 12.61
C ASN A 84 -20.24 15.78 12.44
N GLU A 85 -20.48 15.14 11.29
CA GLU A 85 -21.69 14.36 11.02
C GLU A 85 -21.78 13.09 11.90
N HIS A 86 -20.63 12.50 12.24
CA HIS A 86 -20.53 11.25 12.98
C HIS A 86 -19.61 11.37 14.21
N PRO A 87 -20.02 12.09 15.27
CA PRO A 87 -19.19 12.33 16.44
C PRO A 87 -18.81 11.05 17.21
N GLN A 88 -19.54 9.95 17.03
CA GLN A 88 -19.24 8.63 17.60
C GLN A 88 -18.35 7.74 16.70
N ALA A 89 -17.91 8.24 15.54
CA ALA A 89 -17.02 7.48 14.68
C ALA A 89 -15.66 7.28 15.38
N GLY A 90 -15.29 6.02 15.59
CA GLY A 90 -13.90 5.64 15.88
C GLY A 90 -13.11 5.51 14.58
N SER A 91 -13.77 5.09 13.51
CA SER A 91 -13.16 4.93 12.19
C SER A 91 -14.15 5.18 11.06
N PHE A 92 -13.60 5.57 9.92
CA PHE A 92 -14.29 5.78 8.66
C PHE A 92 -13.77 4.77 7.64
N LEU A 93 -14.70 4.05 7.04
CA LEU A 93 -14.43 3.04 6.03
C LEU A 93 -14.84 3.58 4.66
N PHE A 94 -13.86 3.92 3.83
CA PHE A 94 -14.07 4.48 2.50
C PHE A 94 -13.98 3.42 1.42
N GLU A 95 -14.91 3.48 0.47
CA GLU A 95 -14.86 2.69 -0.76
C GLU A 95 -13.81 3.25 -1.74
N HIS A 96 -13.29 2.38 -2.60
CA HIS A 96 -12.40 2.78 -3.70
C HIS A 96 -13.20 3.08 -4.97
N ARG A 97 -12.65 3.98 -5.77
CA ARG A 97 -13.02 4.18 -7.17
C ARG A 97 -11.81 3.92 -8.05
N ASP A 98 -11.86 2.83 -8.80
CA ASP A 98 -10.82 2.51 -9.76
C ASP A 98 -10.77 3.56 -10.89
N VAL A 99 -9.62 4.21 -11.01
CA VAL A 99 -9.30 5.14 -12.09
C VAL A 99 -8.22 4.53 -12.95
N ARG A 100 -8.41 4.59 -14.26
CA ARG A 100 -7.37 4.26 -15.21
C ARG A 100 -6.50 5.49 -15.48
N MET A 101 -5.21 5.36 -15.23
CA MET A 101 -4.22 6.31 -15.74
C MET A 101 -3.82 5.91 -17.16
N VAL A 102 -3.83 6.86 -18.08
CA VAL A 102 -3.26 6.69 -19.42
C VAL A 102 -1.84 7.20 -19.35
N LEU A 103 -0.86 6.34 -19.61
CA LEU A 103 0.54 6.75 -19.60
C LEU A 103 0.80 7.73 -20.75
N PRO A 104 1.70 8.71 -20.57
CA PRO A 104 2.17 9.50 -21.69
C PRO A 104 2.84 8.58 -22.72
N LYS A 105 2.90 9.00 -23.98
CA LYS A 105 3.75 8.32 -24.95
C LYS A 105 5.19 8.37 -24.44
N ASP A 106 5.98 7.33 -24.70
CA ASP A 106 7.37 7.24 -24.24
C ASP A 106 8.15 8.49 -24.69
N GLU A 107 8.35 9.41 -23.75
CA GLU A 107 9.19 10.58 -23.95
C GLU A 107 10.62 10.22 -23.53
N PRO A 108 11.64 10.67 -24.29
CA PRO A 108 13.02 10.36 -24.00
C PRO A 108 13.40 10.79 -22.58
N MET A 109 14.30 10.02 -21.95
CA MET A 109 14.79 10.20 -20.58
C MET A 109 14.88 11.68 -20.17
N SER A 110 13.87 12.14 -19.43
CA SER A 110 13.80 13.50 -18.93
C SER A 110 14.46 13.62 -17.57
N GLN A 111 15.00 14.81 -17.29
CA GLN A 111 15.38 15.19 -15.93
C GLN A 111 14.12 15.35 -15.08
N LEU A 112 14.24 15.12 -13.76
CA LEU A 112 13.11 15.18 -12.84
C LEU A 112 12.42 16.57 -12.84
N ASP A 113 13.16 17.63 -13.12
CA ASP A 113 12.63 19.00 -13.24
C ASP A 113 11.63 19.20 -14.38
N ASN A 114 11.73 18.38 -15.44
CA ASN A 114 10.82 18.36 -16.57
C ASN A 114 9.59 17.46 -16.35
N PHE A 115 9.54 16.71 -15.25
CA PHE A 115 8.41 15.85 -14.93
C PHE A 115 7.14 16.67 -14.60
N ASN A 116 6.00 16.17 -15.07
CA ASN A 116 4.68 16.75 -14.80
C ASN A 116 3.61 15.65 -14.70
N PHE A 117 2.44 16.02 -14.18
CA PHE A 117 1.30 15.14 -13.96
C PHE A 117 0.23 15.25 -15.05
N ASN A 118 0.56 15.77 -16.25
CA ASN A 118 -0.43 16.02 -17.30
C ASN A 118 -1.10 14.74 -17.84
N PHE A 119 -0.47 13.58 -17.64
CA PHE A 119 -1.05 12.28 -17.99
C PHE A 119 -2.40 12.01 -17.30
N LEU A 120 -2.68 12.65 -16.15
CA LEU A 120 -3.96 12.54 -15.45
C LEU A 120 -5.14 13.20 -16.20
N ILE A 121 -4.89 14.08 -17.16
CA ILE A 121 -5.94 14.72 -17.98
C ILE A 121 -6.75 13.67 -18.75
N ASN A 122 -6.11 12.56 -19.13
CA ASN A 122 -6.71 11.48 -19.89
C ASN A 122 -7.27 10.36 -19.00
N ALA A 123 -7.35 10.58 -17.69
CA ALA A 123 -7.83 9.58 -16.75
C ALA A 123 -9.33 9.29 -16.92
N ASN A 124 -9.72 8.03 -16.79
CA ASN A 124 -11.12 7.63 -16.87
C ASN A 124 -11.53 6.67 -15.76
N LYS A 125 -12.83 6.64 -15.43
CA LYS A 125 -13.40 5.73 -14.42
C LYS A 125 -13.46 4.35 -15.03
N LYS A 126 -12.90 3.35 -14.34
CA LYS A 126 -13.05 1.95 -14.77
C LYS A 126 -14.46 1.43 -14.52
N LYS A 127 -15.09 1.84 -13.41
CA LYS A 127 -16.41 1.38 -12.99
C LYS A 127 -17.19 2.49 -12.27
N LYS A 128 -18.52 2.34 -12.24
CA LYS A 128 -19.40 3.13 -11.33
C LYS A 128 -19.16 2.67 -9.89
N CYS A 129 -19.52 3.52 -8.93
CA CYS A 129 -19.60 3.13 -7.52
C CYS A 129 -20.64 2.00 -7.41
N THR A 130 -20.20 0.76 -7.30
CA THR A 130 -21.08 -0.41 -7.08
C THR A 130 -20.69 -1.03 -5.75
N VAL A 131 -21.67 -1.35 -4.92
CA VAL A 131 -21.49 -2.07 -3.64
C VAL A 131 -21.03 -3.50 -3.94
N TRP A 132 -19.77 -3.66 -4.30
CA TRP A 132 -19.10 -4.95 -4.38
C TRP A 132 -18.25 -5.12 -3.12
N ARG A 133 -17.68 -6.31 -2.89
CA ARG A 133 -16.59 -6.51 -1.91
C ARG A 133 -15.41 -5.63 -2.34
N MET A 134 -15.51 -4.35 -2.05
CA MET A 134 -14.56 -3.33 -2.46
C MET A 134 -13.41 -3.37 -1.48
N LYS A 135 -12.21 -3.24 -2.01
CA LYS A 135 -11.08 -2.79 -1.20
C LYS A 135 -11.48 -1.45 -0.60
N THR A 136 -11.22 -1.32 0.69
CA THR A 136 -11.58 -0.16 1.48
C THR A 136 -10.34 0.44 2.09
N ARG A 137 -10.37 1.77 2.27
CA ARG A 137 -9.40 2.49 3.10
C ARG A 137 -10.02 2.88 4.42
N VAL A 138 -9.21 2.77 5.46
CA VAL A 138 -9.61 3.09 6.81
C VAL A 138 -8.92 4.37 7.21
N ILE A 139 -9.69 5.32 7.70
CA ILE A 139 -9.17 6.48 8.43
C ILE A 139 -9.74 6.40 9.83
N VAL A 140 -8.88 6.47 10.85
CA VAL A 140 -9.32 6.35 12.23
C VAL A 140 -9.13 7.65 12.98
N ASN A 141 -9.94 7.87 14.00
CA ASN A 141 -9.55 8.74 15.09
C ASN A 141 -8.62 7.95 16.02
N ALA A 142 -7.37 8.41 16.14
CA ALA A 142 -6.31 7.64 16.80
C ALA A 142 -6.63 7.31 18.26
N SER A 143 -7.34 8.21 18.95
CA SER A 143 -7.69 8.05 20.36
C SER A 143 -8.82 7.04 20.61
N ARG A 144 -9.53 6.62 19.55
CA ARG A 144 -10.78 5.83 19.62
C ARG A 144 -10.64 4.41 19.09
N VAL A 145 -9.48 4.05 18.56
CA VAL A 145 -9.20 2.73 17.97
C VAL A 145 -7.93 2.16 18.59
N ASP A 146 -7.95 0.86 18.89
CA ASP A 146 -6.81 0.15 19.45
C ASP A 146 -6.15 -0.78 18.42
N THR A 147 -6.90 -1.29 17.43
CA THR A 147 -6.34 -2.13 16.36
C THR A 147 -7.00 -1.84 14.99
N ILE A 148 -6.25 -2.08 13.92
CA ILE A 148 -6.67 -1.88 12.53
C ILE A 148 -6.30 -3.11 11.72
N ASN A 149 -7.21 -3.56 10.88
CA ASN A 149 -6.99 -4.63 9.91
C ASN A 149 -6.86 -4.01 8.51
N MET A 150 -6.28 -4.74 7.55
CA MET A 150 -5.92 -4.21 6.22
C MET A 150 -7.06 -3.48 5.48
N HIS A 151 -8.31 -3.85 5.75
CA HIS A 151 -9.49 -3.29 5.09
C HIS A 151 -10.57 -2.80 6.05
N GLU A 152 -10.42 -2.93 7.36
CA GLU A 152 -11.46 -2.59 8.33
C GLU A 152 -10.83 -2.12 9.65
N SER A 153 -11.59 -1.42 10.49
CA SER A 153 -11.16 -1.23 11.87
C SER A 153 -11.18 -2.57 12.59
N GLY A 154 -10.15 -2.87 13.37
CA GLY A 154 -10.17 -4.02 14.26
C GLY A 154 -11.05 -3.72 15.46
N ILE A 155 -10.45 -3.19 16.52
CA ILE A 155 -11.12 -2.91 17.79
C ILE A 155 -11.28 -1.39 17.97
N ASN A 156 -12.53 -0.93 17.98
CA ASN A 156 -12.88 0.42 18.43
C ASN A 156 -13.02 0.40 19.95
N ARG A 157 -12.63 1.49 20.63
CA ARG A 157 -12.85 1.66 22.06
C ARG A 157 -14.34 1.74 22.38
N LEU A 158 -14.69 1.38 23.61
CA LEU A 158 -16.08 1.36 24.08
C LEU A 158 -16.79 2.69 23.75
N GLY A 159 -17.96 2.60 23.11
CA GLY A 159 -18.77 3.75 22.72
C GLY A 159 -18.50 4.31 21.32
N TYR A 160 -17.47 3.81 20.62
CA TYR A 160 -17.14 4.24 19.25
C TYR A 160 -17.42 3.15 18.22
N VAL A 161 -17.77 3.57 17.01
CA VAL A 161 -18.19 2.68 15.93
C VAL A 161 -17.42 2.94 14.64
N GLN A 162 -17.37 1.93 13.77
CA GLN A 162 -16.95 2.12 12.39
C GLN A 162 -18.11 2.68 11.57
N VAL A 163 -17.86 3.75 10.83
CA VAL A 163 -18.83 4.36 9.92
C VAL A 163 -18.41 4.10 8.49
N ARG A 164 -19.26 3.42 7.72
CA ARG A 164 -19.05 3.19 6.29
C ARG A 164 -19.46 4.41 5.49
N ILE A 165 -18.52 4.94 4.71
CA ILE A 165 -18.74 6.10 3.85
C ILE A 165 -19.10 5.61 2.45
N PRO A 166 -20.35 5.84 1.98
CA PRO A 166 -20.74 5.38 0.67
C PRO A 166 -20.01 6.17 -0.43
N CYS A 167 -19.60 5.51 -1.52
CA CYS A 167 -18.78 6.10 -2.58
C CYS A 167 -19.35 7.40 -3.20
N HIS A 168 -20.67 7.63 -3.18
CA HIS A 168 -21.25 8.88 -3.67
C HIS A 168 -21.02 10.09 -2.73
N ARG A 169 -20.76 9.86 -1.43
CA ARG A 169 -20.41 10.89 -0.45
C ARG A 169 -18.93 11.22 -0.49
N ALA A 170 -18.07 10.22 -0.35
CA ALA A 170 -16.62 10.33 -0.51
C ALA A 170 -16.02 8.95 -0.82
N HIS A 171 -14.88 8.93 -1.49
CA HIS A 171 -14.14 7.72 -1.84
C HIS A 171 -12.67 8.04 -2.06
N PHE A 172 -11.82 7.01 -1.96
CA PHE A 172 -10.46 7.08 -2.48
C PHE A 172 -10.46 6.77 -3.97
N TYR A 173 -9.74 7.55 -4.75
CA TYR A 173 -9.46 7.21 -6.14
C TYR A 173 -8.24 6.29 -6.17
N HIS A 174 -8.45 5.05 -6.61
CA HIS A 174 -7.40 4.05 -6.77
C HIS A 174 -6.83 4.16 -8.19
N MET A 175 -5.68 4.83 -8.31
CA MET A 175 -5.07 5.24 -9.55
C MET A 175 -4.22 4.10 -10.11
N ARG A 176 -4.71 3.42 -11.15
CA ARG A 176 -3.99 2.28 -11.73
C ARG A 176 -3.88 2.40 -13.24
N HIS A 177 -2.68 2.21 -13.77
CA HIS A 177 -2.55 2.04 -15.21
C HIS A 177 -3.23 0.73 -15.68
N SER A 178 -3.67 0.68 -16.93
CA SER A 178 -4.08 -0.56 -17.56
C SER A 178 -3.75 -0.49 -19.03
N PHE A 179 -3.07 -1.52 -19.54
CA PHE A 179 -2.70 -1.61 -20.95
C PHE A 179 -3.91 -1.79 -21.88
N ARG A 180 -5.06 -2.17 -21.33
CA ARG A 180 -6.28 -2.31 -22.12
C ARG A 180 -7.03 -0.99 -22.24
N GLU A 181 -7.43 -0.70 -23.48
CA GLU A 181 -8.53 0.21 -23.76
C GLU A 181 -9.81 -0.34 -23.15
N GLN A 182 -10.42 0.41 -22.24
CA GLN A 182 -11.77 0.12 -21.78
C GLN A 182 -12.74 0.89 -22.67
N THR A 183 -13.59 0.15 -23.38
CA THR A 183 -14.60 0.69 -24.29
C THR A 183 -15.68 1.53 -23.58
N THR A 184 -15.79 1.48 -22.25
CA THR A 184 -16.90 2.06 -21.48
C THR A 184 -16.46 3.06 -20.39
N GLY A 185 -15.21 3.51 -20.41
CA GLY A 185 -14.70 4.43 -19.39
C GLY A 185 -15.37 5.80 -19.46
N GLN A 186 -15.93 6.27 -18.35
CA GLN A 186 -16.42 7.65 -18.24
C GLN A 186 -15.23 8.59 -17.97
N SER A 187 -15.07 9.63 -18.80
CA SER A 187 -14.04 10.65 -18.61
C SER A 187 -14.15 11.31 -17.23
N ILE A 188 -13.00 11.64 -16.64
CA ILE A 188 -12.90 12.41 -15.40
C ILE A 188 -12.10 13.66 -15.67
N ASP A 189 -12.70 14.82 -15.42
CA ASP A 189 -11.96 16.07 -15.48
C ASP A 189 -11.09 16.22 -14.23
N MET A 190 -9.78 16.02 -14.41
CA MET A 190 -8.73 16.14 -13.39
C MET A 190 -7.95 17.46 -13.50
N ASN A 191 -8.37 18.43 -14.30
CA ASN A 191 -7.56 19.62 -14.63
C ASN A 191 -7.12 20.41 -13.38
N ASN A 192 -8.02 20.59 -12.41
CA ASN A 192 -7.68 21.27 -11.16
C ASN A 192 -6.67 20.49 -10.31
N LEU A 193 -6.78 19.15 -10.29
CA LEU A 193 -5.81 18.29 -9.63
C LEU A 193 -4.43 18.40 -10.30
N VAL A 194 -4.38 18.28 -11.63
CA VAL A 194 -3.14 18.41 -12.41
C VAL A 194 -2.46 19.74 -12.15
N ARG A 195 -3.23 20.84 -12.18
CA ARG A 195 -2.71 22.19 -11.90
C ARG A 195 -2.11 22.29 -10.50
N LEU A 196 -2.78 21.76 -9.47
CA LEU A 196 -2.28 21.76 -8.10
C LEU A 196 -1.02 20.90 -7.94
N LEU A 197 -1.04 19.68 -8.47
CA LEU A 197 0.09 18.75 -8.41
C LEU A 197 1.32 19.33 -9.10
N ASN A 198 1.19 19.82 -10.33
CA ASN A 198 2.29 20.45 -11.06
C ASN A 198 2.85 21.66 -10.30
N ARG A 199 1.99 22.56 -9.81
CA ARG A 199 2.43 23.74 -9.05
C ARG A 199 3.19 23.34 -7.77
N ASN A 200 2.66 22.40 -6.99
CA ASN A 200 3.26 21.97 -5.73
C ASN A 200 4.54 21.17 -5.95
N PHE A 201 4.58 20.33 -6.98
CA PHE A 201 5.75 19.54 -7.33
C PHE A 201 6.89 20.42 -7.84
N GLN A 202 6.60 21.37 -8.73
CA GLN A 202 7.57 22.35 -9.20
C GLN A 202 8.12 23.23 -8.06
N LYS A 203 7.28 23.57 -7.07
CA LYS A 203 7.75 24.23 -5.84
C LYS A 203 8.73 23.33 -5.08
N ARG A 204 8.42 22.04 -4.88
CA ARG A 204 9.29 21.08 -4.19
C ARG A 204 10.61 20.85 -4.92
N LEU A 205 10.61 20.79 -6.25
CA LEU A 205 11.83 20.69 -7.07
C LEU A 205 12.75 21.90 -6.88
N LYS A 206 12.20 23.09 -6.64
CA LYS A 206 13.00 24.30 -6.37
C LYS A 206 13.47 24.40 -4.91
N THR A 207 12.86 23.68 -3.99
CA THR A 207 13.16 23.71 -2.56
C THR A 207 13.71 22.37 -2.07
N THR A 208 12.87 21.51 -1.51
CA THR A 208 13.22 20.28 -0.80
C THR A 208 13.91 19.25 -1.69
N LEU A 209 13.56 19.20 -2.97
CA LEU A 209 14.07 18.24 -3.95
C LEU A 209 15.11 18.85 -4.90
N ARG A 210 15.64 20.05 -4.59
CA ARG A 210 16.59 20.77 -5.46
C ARG A 210 17.81 19.95 -5.86
N PHE A 211 18.31 19.12 -4.95
CA PHE A 211 19.50 18.30 -5.19
C PHE A 211 19.26 17.17 -6.22
N ILE A 212 18.03 16.63 -6.28
CA ILE A 212 17.67 15.55 -7.21
C ILE A 212 16.96 16.05 -8.47
N ALA A 213 16.59 17.34 -8.53
CA ALA A 213 15.82 17.91 -9.64
C ALA A 213 16.50 17.73 -11.00
N LYS A 214 17.85 17.81 -11.04
CA LYS A 214 18.64 17.62 -12.27
C LYS A 214 19.01 16.17 -12.56
N GLN A 215 18.64 15.24 -11.68
CA GLN A 215 18.93 13.82 -11.87
C GLN A 215 18.13 13.29 -13.06
N ARG A 216 18.82 12.58 -13.95
CA ARG A 216 18.19 11.92 -15.10
C ARG A 216 17.33 10.77 -14.56
N MET A 217 16.06 10.73 -14.96
CA MET A 217 15.17 9.63 -14.60
C MET A 217 15.51 8.42 -15.46
N ASN A 218 15.62 7.26 -14.83
CA ASN A 218 15.71 5.99 -15.55
C ASN A 218 14.34 5.70 -16.16
N SER A 219 14.29 5.50 -17.48
CA SER A 219 13.10 4.96 -18.13
C SER A 219 13.01 3.47 -17.85
N SER A 220 11.93 3.03 -17.21
CA SER A 220 11.54 1.62 -17.19
C SER A 220 10.76 1.30 -18.47
N LEU A 221 11.16 0.25 -19.19
CA LEU A 221 10.36 -0.25 -20.31
C LEU A 221 9.04 -0.83 -19.79
N THR A 222 7.92 -0.27 -20.26
CA THR A 222 6.56 -0.70 -19.87
C THR A 222 6.11 -1.98 -20.55
N GLU A 223 6.85 -2.49 -21.54
CA GLU A 223 6.53 -3.74 -22.24
C GLU A 223 6.39 -4.94 -21.27
N THR A 224 7.16 -4.95 -20.19
CA THR A 224 7.07 -5.98 -19.14
C THR A 224 5.75 -5.97 -18.38
N LEU A 225 4.98 -4.88 -18.47
CA LEU A 225 3.76 -4.72 -17.70
C LEU A 225 2.52 -5.28 -18.41
N ASP A 226 2.54 -5.53 -19.73
CA ASP A 226 1.44 -6.24 -20.40
C ASP A 226 1.38 -7.70 -19.92
N ASP A 227 2.53 -8.35 -19.82
CA ASP A 227 2.63 -9.70 -19.25
C ASP A 227 2.28 -9.73 -17.76
N PHE A 228 2.62 -8.67 -17.02
CA PHE A 228 2.15 -8.47 -15.64
C PHE A 228 0.61 -8.41 -15.59
N ASP A 229 -0.01 -7.55 -16.40
CA ASP A 229 -1.46 -7.37 -16.43
C ASP A 229 -2.17 -8.68 -16.84
N LYS A 230 -1.64 -9.42 -17.83
CA LYS A 230 -2.14 -10.77 -18.20
C LYS A 230 -2.07 -11.73 -17.02
N CYS A 231 -0.95 -11.78 -16.31
CA CYS A 231 -0.81 -12.63 -15.14
C CYS A 231 -1.80 -12.25 -14.02
N VAL A 232 -1.94 -10.95 -13.72
CA VAL A 232 -2.88 -10.47 -12.70
C VAL A 232 -4.33 -10.79 -13.08
N ILE A 233 -4.67 -10.79 -14.38
CA ILE A 233 -5.99 -11.24 -14.85
C ILE A 233 -6.22 -12.72 -14.52
N GLU A 234 -5.26 -13.59 -14.77
CA GLU A 234 -5.39 -15.02 -14.44
C GLU A 234 -5.55 -15.25 -12.93
N ILE A 235 -4.82 -14.49 -12.11
CA ILE A 235 -5.00 -14.49 -10.65
C ILE A 235 -6.42 -14.03 -10.28
N ASN A 236 -6.90 -12.94 -10.87
CA ASN A 236 -8.24 -12.45 -10.59
C ASN A 236 -9.32 -13.45 -11.01
N LYS A 237 -9.14 -14.19 -12.11
CA LYS A 237 -10.05 -15.28 -12.51
C LYS A 237 -10.09 -16.39 -11.46
N GLU A 238 -8.96 -16.71 -10.83
CA GLU A 238 -8.90 -17.69 -9.73
C GLU A 238 -9.70 -17.25 -8.51
N HIS A 239 -9.71 -15.96 -8.18
CA HIS A 239 -10.51 -15.43 -7.06
C HIS A 239 -12.02 -15.66 -7.22
N PHE A 240 -12.50 -15.95 -8.43
CA PHE A 240 -13.91 -16.29 -8.70
C PHE A 240 -14.19 -17.80 -8.74
N LYS A 241 -13.18 -18.65 -8.52
CA LYS A 241 -13.37 -20.10 -8.38
C LYS A 241 -13.68 -20.45 -6.93
N LEU A 242 -14.52 -21.47 -6.71
CA LEU A 242 -14.86 -21.99 -5.37
C LEU A 242 -13.62 -22.47 -4.58
N LYS A 243 -12.58 -22.94 -5.28
CA LYS A 243 -11.26 -23.24 -4.72
C LYS A 243 -10.25 -22.23 -5.24
N VAL A 244 -9.97 -21.21 -4.44
CA VAL A 244 -8.91 -20.24 -4.70
C VAL A 244 -7.56 -20.87 -4.30
N SER A 245 -6.58 -20.87 -5.20
CA SER A 245 -5.20 -21.19 -4.83
C SER A 245 -4.70 -20.10 -3.89
N ARG A 246 -4.53 -20.42 -2.60
CA ARG A 246 -4.00 -19.46 -1.59
C ARG A 246 -2.58 -18.96 -1.90
N CYS A 247 -1.92 -19.53 -2.90
CA CYS A 247 -0.56 -19.18 -3.31
C CYS A 247 -0.51 -18.17 -4.47
N MET A 248 -1.62 -17.95 -5.18
CA MET A 248 -1.68 -17.06 -6.35
C MET A 248 -1.90 -15.61 -5.92
N THR A 249 -0.85 -14.97 -5.40
CA THR A 249 -0.83 -13.53 -5.14
C THR A 249 -0.16 -12.80 -6.32
N PRO A 250 -0.41 -11.48 -6.53
CA PRO A 250 0.26 -10.72 -7.60
C PRO A 250 1.79 -10.82 -7.60
N HIS A 251 2.41 -11.24 -6.49
CA HIS A 251 3.83 -11.57 -6.39
C HIS A 251 4.27 -12.62 -7.42
N VAL A 252 3.42 -13.61 -7.72
CA VAL A 252 3.70 -14.63 -8.77
C VAL A 252 3.92 -13.97 -10.14
N CYS A 253 3.27 -12.84 -10.40
CA CYS A 253 3.45 -12.11 -11.66
C CYS A 253 4.81 -11.41 -11.73
N TYR A 254 5.30 -10.88 -10.62
CA TYR A 254 6.66 -10.34 -10.55
C TYR A 254 7.72 -11.44 -10.73
N LEU A 255 7.49 -12.63 -10.19
CA LEU A 255 8.41 -13.77 -10.32
C LEU A 255 8.53 -14.29 -11.76
N LYS A 256 7.46 -14.16 -12.56
CA LYS A 256 7.49 -14.53 -13.99
C LYS A 256 8.23 -13.51 -14.85
N LEU A 257 8.32 -12.26 -14.41
CA LEU A 257 8.92 -11.16 -15.15
C LEU A 257 10.41 -11.02 -14.78
N LYS A 258 11.23 -11.84 -15.42
CA LYS A 258 12.71 -11.87 -15.38
C LYS A 258 13.35 -12.46 -14.12
N SER A 259 14.12 -13.53 -14.35
CA SER A 259 15.07 -14.17 -13.41
C SER A 259 16.27 -13.29 -12.99
N GLU A 260 16.41 -12.08 -13.53
CA GLU A 260 17.59 -11.24 -13.33
C GLU A 260 17.42 -10.15 -12.26
N VAL A 261 16.23 -10.04 -11.64
CA VAL A 261 16.05 -9.09 -10.54
C VAL A 261 16.77 -9.63 -9.31
N LYS A 262 17.84 -8.96 -8.88
CA LYS A 262 18.48 -9.23 -7.58
C LYS A 262 17.48 -8.94 -6.46
N CYS A 263 16.82 -9.99 -6.00
CA CYS A 263 15.93 -9.93 -4.86
C CYS A 263 16.74 -9.98 -3.57
N VAL A 264 16.37 -9.11 -2.62
CA VAL A 264 17.00 -9.01 -1.31
C VAL A 264 16.01 -9.52 -0.27
N ALA A 265 16.46 -10.42 0.59
CA ALA A 265 15.71 -10.96 1.71
C ALA A 265 16.32 -10.57 3.05
N SER A 266 15.50 -10.53 4.09
CA SER A 266 15.96 -10.39 5.47
C SER A 266 16.10 -11.76 6.11
N VAL A 267 17.27 -12.07 6.63
CA VAL A 267 17.54 -13.30 7.39
C VAL A 267 17.91 -12.94 8.82
N GLY A 268 17.19 -13.52 9.77
CA GLY A 268 17.38 -13.30 11.20
C GLY A 268 17.91 -14.53 11.94
N ASN A 269 18.62 -14.28 13.03
CA ASN A 269 18.91 -15.25 14.07
C ASN A 269 17.99 -14.97 15.26
N TYR A 270 17.28 -15.99 15.72
CA TYR A 270 16.28 -15.90 16.76
C TYR A 270 16.69 -16.69 18.01
N GLU A 271 16.32 -16.18 19.17
CA GLU A 271 16.34 -16.91 20.44
C GLU A 271 14.89 -17.23 20.82
N PHE A 272 14.66 -18.46 21.27
CA PHE A 272 13.38 -18.93 21.76
C PHE A 272 13.40 -19.09 23.27
N ALA A 273 12.35 -18.62 23.95
CA ALA A 273 12.17 -18.81 25.38
C ALA A 273 10.71 -19.09 25.70
N TYR A 274 10.46 -19.80 26.80
CA TYR A 274 9.13 -19.92 27.39
C TYR A 274 9.16 -19.24 28.75
N ALA A 275 8.35 -18.21 28.93
CA ALA A 275 8.29 -17.43 30.17
C ALA A 275 6.86 -17.01 30.47
N SER A 276 6.44 -17.15 31.72
CA SER A 276 5.12 -16.71 32.21
C SER A 276 3.91 -17.27 31.46
N GLY A 277 4.02 -18.48 30.90
CA GLY A 277 2.93 -19.10 30.12
C GLY A 277 2.98 -18.81 28.62
N ASP A 278 3.90 -17.96 28.16
CA ASP A 278 4.00 -17.54 26.76
C ASP A 278 5.30 -18.02 26.09
N PHE A 279 5.18 -18.32 24.80
CA PHE A 279 6.32 -18.59 23.90
C PHE A 279 6.83 -17.29 23.30
N ILE A 280 8.12 -17.00 23.51
CA ILE A 280 8.78 -15.78 23.08
C ILE A 280 9.81 -16.13 22.01
N LEU A 281 9.66 -15.56 20.82
CA LEU A 281 10.69 -15.58 19.79
C LEU A 281 11.33 -14.19 19.68
N ARG A 282 12.60 -14.07 20.09
CA ARG A 282 13.36 -12.80 20.10
C ARG A 282 14.34 -12.76 18.94
N LEU A 283 14.29 -11.71 18.13
CA LEU A 283 15.32 -11.44 17.12
C LEU A 283 16.63 -10.99 17.81
N MET A 284 17.71 -11.74 17.60
CA MET A 284 19.04 -11.45 18.15
C MET A 284 19.89 -10.61 17.19
N SER A 285 19.83 -10.94 15.91
CA SER A 285 20.53 -10.22 14.84
C SER A 285 19.83 -10.50 13.51
N ALA A 286 19.82 -9.52 12.60
CA ALA A 286 19.32 -9.70 11.24
C ALA A 286 20.28 -9.08 10.23
N ARG A 287 20.24 -9.59 9.01
CA ARG A 287 20.98 -9.03 7.87
C ARG A 287 20.14 -9.14 6.60
N PHE A 288 20.36 -8.20 5.69
CA PHE A 288 19.90 -8.34 4.32
C PHE A 288 20.87 -9.21 3.52
N THR A 289 20.36 -10.14 2.74
CA THR A 289 21.11 -11.06 1.88
C THR A 289 20.41 -11.19 0.53
N ASP A 290 21.10 -11.71 -0.46
CA ASP A 290 20.43 -12.15 -1.69
C ASP A 290 19.41 -13.24 -1.36
N SER A 291 18.23 -13.14 -1.96
CA SER A 291 17.16 -14.14 -1.89
C SER A 291 17.55 -15.43 -2.62
N ASP A 292 16.91 -16.54 -2.26
CA ASP A 292 16.95 -17.79 -3.01
C ASP A 292 16.27 -17.63 -4.39
N GLN A 293 16.36 -18.67 -5.23
CA GLN A 293 15.67 -18.70 -6.53
C GLN A 293 14.16 -18.37 -6.37
N ASN A 294 13.62 -17.59 -7.30
CA ASN A 294 12.25 -17.02 -7.23
C ASN A 294 12.05 -16.00 -6.10
N CYS A 295 13.08 -15.24 -5.74
CA CYS A 295 13.02 -14.18 -4.72
C CYS A 295 12.54 -14.67 -3.35
N ASP A 296 12.71 -15.97 -3.09
CA ASP A 296 12.31 -16.58 -1.85
C ASP A 296 13.29 -16.16 -0.75
N ALA A 297 12.76 -15.75 0.41
CA ALA A 297 13.64 -15.41 1.53
C ALA A 297 14.25 -16.70 2.12
N PRO A 298 15.57 -16.74 2.40
CA PRO A 298 16.16 -17.86 3.12
C PRO A 298 15.54 -18.00 4.51
N ILE A 299 15.45 -19.23 5.01
CA ILE A 299 14.83 -19.52 6.31
C ILE A 299 15.70 -18.92 7.44
N SER A 300 15.08 -18.14 8.31
CA SER A 300 15.74 -17.61 9.51
C SER A 300 16.01 -18.72 10.54
N LYS A 301 17.12 -18.62 11.27
CA LYS A 301 17.56 -19.69 12.19
C LYS A 301 17.19 -19.36 13.63
N ILE A 302 16.74 -20.37 14.38
CA ILE A 302 16.67 -20.29 15.84
C ILE A 302 18.00 -20.81 16.38
N VAL A 303 18.79 -19.93 16.98
CA VAL A 303 20.19 -20.20 17.39
C VAL A 303 20.32 -20.53 18.87
N LYS A 304 19.27 -20.27 19.67
CA LYS A 304 19.27 -20.47 21.12
C LYS A 304 17.87 -20.74 21.64
N GLY A 305 17.77 -21.54 22.72
CA GLY A 305 16.51 -21.96 23.32
C GLY A 305 16.03 -23.33 22.87
N ASN A 306 15.10 -23.94 23.61
CA ASN A 306 14.50 -25.23 23.23
C ASN A 306 13.42 -25.02 22.17
N TYR A 307 13.85 -24.85 20.93
CA TYR A 307 12.99 -24.54 19.79
C TYR A 307 12.22 -25.74 19.25
N PHE A 308 12.28 -26.90 19.91
CA PHE A 308 11.48 -28.08 19.55
C PHE A 308 9.97 -27.74 19.49
N TYR A 309 9.52 -26.77 20.28
CA TYR A 309 8.15 -26.26 20.33
C TYR A 309 7.96 -24.88 19.66
N ALA A 310 8.98 -24.38 18.95
CA ALA A 310 8.79 -23.18 18.15
C ALA A 310 7.72 -23.52 17.10
N PRO A 311 6.60 -22.75 17.05
CA PRO A 311 5.48 -23.08 16.21
C PRO A 311 5.96 -23.33 14.81
#